data_AF-A0A4Y2NAA6-F1
#
_entry.id   AF-A0A4Y2NAA6-F1
#
_cell.length_a   1.000
_cell.length_b   1.000
_cell.length_c   1.000
_cell.angle_alpha   90.00
_cell.angle_beta   90.00
_cell.angle_gamma   90.00
#
_symmetry.space_group_name_H-M   'P 1'
#
loop_
_entity.id
_entity.type
_entity.pdbx_description
1 polymer ?
#
loop_
_entity_poly.entity_id
_entity_poly.type
_entity_poly.pdbx_seq_one_letter_code
_entity_poly.pdbx_strand_id
1 'polypeptide(L)'
;MSTLRWEALLDCIKMTLKRHCDTRWSSRRQAVAALQKNLPFVHKVLQHMIDRANNWTADTASGARILLRQIGYEFLCLLETWSEALVKLDCTNKSLQGSATLDVASILLSGLAINIQHLRDEGVHKYAGQSQKCLRLNAHQKQFHC
;
A
#
# COMPACT_ATOMS: atom_id res chain seq x y z
N MET A 1 -16.20 -3.28 -18.65
CA MET A 1 -15.31 -3.33 -17.47
C MET A 1 -16.07 -2.72 -16.29
N SER A 2 -16.00 -3.35 -15.12
CA SER A 2 -17.03 -3.29 -14.06
C SER A 2 -17.02 -2.01 -13.22
N THR A 3 -17.96 -1.10 -13.51
CA THR A 3 -18.29 0.08 -12.70
C THR A 3 -18.76 -0.30 -11.29
N LEU A 4 -19.54 -1.39 -11.16
CA LEU A 4 -20.05 -1.88 -9.88
C LEU A 4 -18.95 -2.21 -8.86
N ARG A 5 -17.84 -2.85 -9.30
CA ARG A 5 -16.70 -3.14 -8.42
C ARG A 5 -16.01 -1.86 -7.93
N TRP A 6 -15.93 -0.86 -8.80
CA TRP A 6 -15.33 0.43 -8.50
C TRP A 6 -16.21 1.27 -7.55
N GLU A 7 -17.52 1.28 -7.78
CA GLU A 7 -18.49 1.94 -6.90
C GLU A 7 -18.46 1.36 -5.48
N ALA A 8 -18.50 0.02 -5.34
CA ALA A 8 -18.41 -0.62 -4.03
C ALA A 8 -17.10 -0.30 -3.27
N LEU A 9 -16.01 -0.09 -4.02
CA LEU A 9 -14.74 0.35 -3.45
C LEU A 9 -14.80 1.82 -3.02
N LEU A 10 -15.32 2.71 -3.86
CA LEU A 10 -15.45 4.13 -3.57
C LEU A 10 -16.40 4.41 -2.39
N ASP A 11 -17.46 3.63 -2.24
CA ASP A 11 -18.37 3.71 -1.09
C ASP A 11 -17.66 3.49 0.25
N CYS A 12 -16.61 2.68 0.26
CA CYS A 12 -15.84 2.36 1.45
C CYS A 12 -14.60 3.24 1.63
N ILE A 13 -14.02 3.72 0.53
CA ILE A 13 -12.79 4.51 0.54
C ILE A 13 -13.11 5.99 0.39
N LYS A 14 -12.98 6.75 1.47
CA LYS A 14 -13.14 8.22 1.48
C LYS A 14 -11.91 8.94 0.91
N MET A 15 -11.49 8.60 -0.31
CA MET A 15 -10.38 9.29 -0.98
C MET A 15 -10.66 9.57 -2.45
N THR A 16 -10.18 10.71 -2.92
CA THR A 16 -10.11 11.02 -4.35
C THR A 16 -8.80 10.44 -4.90
N LEU A 17 -8.90 9.38 -5.71
CA LEU A 17 -7.76 8.87 -6.47
C LEU A 17 -7.49 9.84 -7.62
N LYS A 18 -6.40 10.62 -7.53
CA LYS A 18 -5.97 11.50 -8.63
C LYS A 18 -5.49 10.68 -9.82
N ARG A 19 -5.62 11.24 -11.02
CA ARG A 19 -5.00 10.70 -12.23
C ARG A 19 -3.49 10.51 -12.00
N HIS A 20 -2.93 9.49 -12.63
CA HIS A 20 -1.49 9.23 -12.66
C HIS A 20 -0.71 10.53 -12.90
N CYS A 21 0.26 10.82 -12.02
CA CYS A 21 1.16 11.95 -12.22
C CYS A 21 2.32 11.54 -13.14
N ASP A 22 2.88 12.51 -13.86
CA ASP A 22 3.86 12.28 -14.93
C ASP A 22 5.16 11.63 -14.46
N THR A 23 5.55 11.80 -13.18
CA THR A 23 6.72 11.10 -12.65
C THR A 23 6.33 9.71 -12.11
N ARG A 24 6.96 8.66 -12.66
CA ARG A 24 6.73 7.25 -12.29
C ARG A 24 6.85 7.01 -10.78
N TRP A 25 7.75 7.73 -10.09
CA TRP A 25 7.98 7.59 -8.64
C TRP A 25 6.86 8.21 -7.81
N SER A 26 6.40 9.42 -8.12
CA SER A 26 5.28 10.04 -7.41
C SER A 26 3.99 9.22 -7.57
N SER A 27 3.75 8.65 -8.75
CA SER A 27 2.55 7.82 -9.01
C SER A 27 2.57 6.57 -8.12
N ARG A 28 3.72 5.87 -8.04
CA ARG A 28 3.89 4.71 -7.17
C ARG A 28 3.72 5.05 -5.70
N ARG A 29 4.35 6.16 -5.23
CA ARG A 29 4.20 6.62 -3.84
C ARG A 29 2.75 6.91 -3.49
N GLN A 30 2.02 7.60 -4.37
CA GLN A 30 0.61 7.92 -4.15
C GLN A 30 -0.25 6.65 -4.05
N ALA A 31 -0.05 5.68 -4.93
CA ALA A 31 -0.79 4.42 -4.91
C ALA A 31 -0.52 3.60 -3.63
N VAL A 32 0.75 3.48 -3.23
CA VAL A 32 1.14 2.77 -2.00
C VAL A 32 0.59 3.46 -0.75
N ALA A 33 0.73 4.79 -0.65
CA ALA A 33 0.19 5.54 0.48
C ALA A 33 -1.34 5.46 0.56
N ALA A 34 -2.03 5.50 -0.58
CA ALA A 34 -3.46 5.30 -0.67
C ALA A 34 -3.87 3.93 -0.12
N LEU A 35 -3.21 2.87 -0.58
CA LEU A 35 -3.48 1.50 -0.13
C LEU A 35 -3.19 1.32 1.36
N GLN A 36 -2.01 1.77 1.83
CA GLN A 36 -1.62 1.70 3.25
C GLN A 36 -2.65 2.38 4.15
N LYS A 37 -3.07 3.60 3.81
CA LYS A 37 -4.05 4.37 4.60
C LYS A 37 -5.44 3.72 4.63
N ASN A 38 -5.81 2.99 3.58
CA ASN A 38 -7.17 2.46 3.42
C ASN A 38 -7.24 0.95 3.49
N LEU A 39 -6.17 0.28 3.87
CA LEU A 39 -6.09 -1.18 3.91
C LEU A 39 -7.20 -1.83 4.74
N PRO A 40 -7.63 -1.28 5.91
CA PRO A 40 -8.76 -1.83 6.64
C PRO A 40 -10.08 -1.80 5.85
N PHE A 41 -10.31 -0.74 5.07
CA PHE A 41 -11.51 -0.61 4.22
C PHE A 41 -11.44 -1.54 3.02
N VAL A 42 -10.27 -1.66 2.39
CA VAL A 42 -10.04 -2.64 1.31
C VAL A 42 -10.31 -4.06 1.80
N HIS A 43 -9.77 -4.44 2.97
CA HIS A 43 -10.05 -5.73 3.57
C HIS A 43 -11.56 -5.95 3.81
N LYS A 44 -12.26 -4.94 4.35
CA LYS A 44 -13.71 -5.01 4.60
C LYS A 44 -14.52 -5.19 3.31
N VAL A 45 -14.18 -4.47 2.24
CA VAL A 45 -14.84 -4.60 0.93
C VAL A 45 -14.64 -6.00 0.36
N LEU A 46 -13.41 -6.51 0.38
CA LEU A 46 -13.09 -7.85 -0.10
C LEU A 46 -13.86 -8.91 0.69
N GLN A 47 -13.91 -8.79 2.02
CA GLN A 47 -14.68 -9.69 2.87
C GLN A 47 -16.18 -9.62 2.54
N HIS A 48 -16.75 -8.42 2.38
CA HIS A 48 -18.16 -8.25 2.01
C HIS A 48 -18.50 -8.86 0.64
N MET A 49 -17.60 -8.76 -0.35
CA MET A 49 -17.76 -9.40 -1.65
C MET A 49 -17.77 -10.94 -1.56
N ILE A 50 -17.06 -11.50 -0.58
CA ILE A 50 -17.04 -12.95 -0.31
C ILE A 50 -18.33 -13.37 0.42
N ASP A 51 -18.71 -12.65 1.47
CA ASP A 51 -19.85 -13.00 2.33
C ASP A 51 -21.19 -12.85 1.61
N ARG A 52 -21.29 -11.85 0.72
CA ARG A 52 -22.48 -11.62 -0.12
C ARG A 52 -22.27 -12.10 -1.54
N ALA A 53 -21.68 -13.29 -1.71
CA ALA A 53 -21.37 -13.85 -3.03
C ALA A 53 -22.56 -13.87 -4.00
N ASN A 54 -23.79 -14.04 -3.51
CA ASN A 54 -25.01 -14.02 -4.34
C ASN A 54 -25.27 -12.66 -5.03
N ASN A 55 -24.69 -11.57 -4.52
CA ASN A 55 -24.78 -10.23 -5.13
C ASN A 55 -23.68 -9.99 -6.17
N TRP A 56 -22.77 -10.95 -6.38
CA TRP A 56 -21.61 -10.83 -7.24
C TRP A 56 -21.51 -12.05 -8.17
N THR A 57 -20.80 -11.88 -9.29
CA THR A 57 -20.42 -13.03 -10.11
C THR A 57 -19.48 -13.96 -9.33
N ALA A 58 -19.53 -15.27 -9.58
CA ALA A 58 -18.61 -16.24 -8.98
C ALA A 58 -17.13 -15.83 -9.12
N ASP A 59 -16.74 -15.30 -10.28
CA ASP A 59 -15.38 -14.81 -10.54
C ASP A 59 -14.98 -13.65 -9.62
N THR A 60 -15.89 -12.71 -9.38
CA THR A 60 -15.64 -11.57 -8.48
C THR A 60 -15.46 -12.03 -7.04
N ALA A 61 -16.32 -12.91 -6.54
CA ALA A 61 -16.19 -13.46 -5.20
C ALA A 61 -14.90 -14.31 -5.04
N SER A 62 -14.53 -15.07 -6.09
CA SER A 62 -13.29 -15.83 -6.13
C SER A 62 -12.05 -14.92 -6.13
N GLY A 63 -12.04 -13.89 -6.97
CA GLY A 63 -10.98 -12.88 -7.02
C GLY A 63 -10.81 -12.15 -5.70
N ALA A 64 -11.93 -11.76 -5.06
CA ALA A 64 -11.90 -11.13 -3.74
C ALA A 64 -11.26 -12.05 -2.68
N ARG A 65 -11.58 -13.35 -2.71
CA ARG A 65 -10.99 -14.35 -1.81
C ARG A 65 -9.49 -14.52 -2.03
N ILE A 66 -9.04 -14.55 -3.28
CA ILE A 66 -7.61 -14.64 -3.62
C ILE A 66 -6.87 -13.40 -3.11
N LEU A 67 -7.39 -12.20 -3.40
CA LEU A 67 -6.78 -10.94 -2.95
C LEU A 67 -6.73 -10.85 -1.42
N LEU A 68 -7.81 -11.24 -0.73
CA LEU A 68 -7.85 -11.21 0.73
C LEU A 68 -6.80 -12.15 1.36
N ARG A 69 -6.58 -13.33 0.76
CA ARG A 69 -5.53 -14.28 1.20
C ARG A 69 -4.12 -13.72 1.01
N GLN A 70 -3.91 -12.85 0.02
CA GLN A 70 -2.62 -12.19 -0.22
C GLN A 70 -2.32 -11.09 0.82
N ILE A 71 -3.33 -10.57 1.52
CA ILE A 71 -3.13 -9.61 2.63
C ILE A 71 -2.69 -10.35 3.89
N GLY A 72 -1.50 -10.93 3.83
CA GLY A 72 -0.83 -11.62 4.92
C GLY A 72 0.29 -10.80 5.54
N TYR A 73 1.05 -11.44 6.43
CA TYR A 73 2.19 -10.84 7.11
C TYR A 73 3.22 -10.23 6.15
N GLU A 74 3.65 -11.01 5.16
CA GLU A 74 4.66 -10.60 4.20
C GLU A 74 4.20 -9.39 3.39
N PHE A 75 2.93 -9.39 2.94
CA PHE A 75 2.35 -8.26 2.23
C PHE A 75 2.35 -6.99 3.07
N LEU A 76 1.97 -7.09 4.35
CA LEU A 76 1.97 -5.94 5.27
C LEU A 76 3.39 -5.40 5.49
N CYS A 77 4.37 -6.28 5.71
CA CYS A 77 5.77 -5.89 5.85
C CYS A 77 6.29 -5.20 4.59
N LEU A 78 5.99 -5.75 3.41
CA LEU A 78 6.37 -5.16 2.13
C LEU A 78 5.67 -3.81 1.90
N LEU A 79 4.38 -3.69 2.24
CA LEU A 79 3.62 -2.46 2.07
C LEU A 79 4.23 -1.30 2.90
N GLU A 80 4.57 -1.56 4.16
CA GLU A 80 5.22 -0.59 5.04
C GLU A 80 6.62 -0.22 4.53
N THR A 81 7.43 -1.24 4.19
CA THR A 81 8.79 -1.04 3.67
C THR A 81 8.79 -0.21 2.39
N TRP A 82 7.92 -0.54 1.44
CA TRP A 82 7.79 0.18 0.18
C TRP A 82 7.23 1.59 0.38
N SER A 83 6.35 1.81 1.36
CA SER A 83 5.85 3.14 1.67
C SER A 83 6.99 4.08 2.04
N GLU A 84 7.89 3.66 2.93
CA GLU A 84 9.03 4.48 3.31
C GLU A 84 10.07 4.64 2.18
N ALA A 85 10.41 3.55 1.49
CA ALA A 85 11.35 3.60 0.37
C ALA A 85 10.89 4.55 -0.74
N LEU A 86 9.59 4.52 -1.08
CA LEU A 86 9.02 5.40 -2.11
C LEU A 86 8.94 6.86 -1.67
N VAL A 87 8.80 7.16 -0.38
CA VAL A 87 8.90 8.54 0.12
C VAL A 87 10.31 9.08 -0.14
N LYS A 88 11.36 8.33 0.23
CA LYS A 88 12.75 8.75 0.03
C LYS A 88 13.07 8.93 -1.46
N LEU A 89 12.68 7.96 -2.29
CA LEU A 89 12.85 7.99 -3.74
C LEU A 89 12.13 9.18 -4.38
N ASP A 90 10.87 9.43 -4.03
CA ASP A 90 10.08 10.51 -4.61
C ASP A 90 10.64 11.89 -4.24
N CYS A 91 11.06 12.08 -2.99
CA CYS A 91 11.70 13.31 -2.53
C CYS A 91 13.00 13.57 -3.28
N THR A 92 13.91 12.59 -3.33
CA THR A 92 15.18 12.73 -4.08
C THR A 92 14.93 12.99 -5.56
N ASN A 93 14.00 12.26 -6.18
CA ASN A 93 13.67 12.44 -7.60
C ASN A 93 13.15 13.86 -7.88
N LYS A 94 12.28 14.41 -7.01
CA LYS A 94 11.81 15.79 -7.15
C LYS A 94 12.91 16.81 -6.98
N SER A 95 13.80 16.61 -6.00
CA SER A 95 14.95 17.50 -5.79
C SER A 95 15.89 17.50 -7.00
N LEU A 96 16.13 16.34 -7.60
CA LEU A 96 16.97 16.20 -8.80
C LEU A 96 16.33 16.79 -10.06
N GLN A 97 15.00 16.74 -10.17
CA GLN A 97 14.26 17.35 -11.29
C GLN A 97 14.15 18.88 -11.19
N GLY A 98 14.53 19.45 -10.04
CA GLY A 98 14.76 20.88 -9.92
C GLY A 98 16.07 21.32 -10.57
N SER A 99 16.53 22.52 -10.24
CA SER A 99 17.79 23.08 -10.72
C SER A 99 18.99 22.64 -9.85
N ALA A 100 19.12 21.34 -9.58
CA ALA A 100 20.22 20.83 -8.76
C ALA A 100 21.55 20.92 -9.55
N THR A 101 22.58 21.47 -8.91
CA THR A 101 23.95 21.41 -9.42
C THR A 101 24.49 19.99 -9.32
N LEU A 102 25.56 19.67 -10.06
CA LEU A 102 26.12 18.32 -10.11
C LEU A 102 26.60 17.83 -8.73
N ASP A 103 27.20 18.71 -7.93
CA ASP A 103 27.65 18.42 -6.56
C ASP A 103 26.46 18.13 -5.64
N VAL A 104 25.39 18.93 -5.71
CA VAL A 104 24.15 18.70 -4.96
C VAL A 104 23.49 17.39 -5.38
N ALA A 105 23.44 17.10 -6.68
CA ALA A 105 22.89 15.85 -7.20
C ALA A 105 23.65 14.62 -6.67
N SER A 106 24.98 14.70 -6.61
CA SER A 106 25.83 13.65 -6.03
C SER A 106 25.48 13.41 -4.56
N ILE A 107 25.39 14.48 -3.75
CA ILE A 107 25.02 14.40 -2.33
C ILE A 107 23.64 13.77 -2.15
N LEU A 108 22.65 14.17 -2.96
CA LEU A 108 21.29 13.64 -2.91
C LEU A 108 21.23 12.14 -3.22
N LEU A 109 21.99 11.68 -4.22
CA LEU A 109 22.06 10.27 -4.60
C LEU A 109 22.80 9.43 -3.55
N SER A 110 23.91 9.92 -3.00
CA SER A 110 24.62 9.25 -1.90
C SER A 110 23.74 9.16 -0.65
N GLY A 111 23.04 10.24 -0.30
CA GLY A 111 22.08 10.26 0.80
C GLY A 111 20.94 9.25 0.58
N LEU A 112 20.39 9.18 -0.62
CA LEU A 112 19.38 8.18 -0.96
C LEU A 112 19.92 6.75 -0.80
N ALA A 113 21.13 6.46 -1.29
CA ALA A 113 21.74 5.15 -1.16
C ALA A 113 21.89 4.72 0.31
N ILE A 114 22.35 5.63 1.18
CA ILE A 114 22.46 5.40 2.64
C ILE A 114 21.08 5.14 3.25
N ASN A 115 20.06 5.94 2.89
CA ASN A 115 18.70 5.72 3.41
C ASN A 115 18.16 4.34 2.99
N ILE A 116 18.32 3.94 1.73
CA ILE A 116 17.85 2.63 1.24
C ILE A 116 18.61 1.48 1.92
N GLN A 117 19.91 1.65 2.14
CA GLN A 117 20.75 0.70 2.86
C GLN A 117 20.25 0.50 4.30
N HIS A 118 20.01 1.59 5.04
CA HIS A 118 19.47 1.54 6.39
C HIS A 118 18.06 0.92 6.44
N LEU A 119 17.19 1.23 5.47
CA LEU A 119 15.87 0.60 5.37
C LEU A 119 15.96 -0.92 5.17
N ARG A 120 16.94 -1.38 4.41
CA ARG A 120 17.17 -2.81 4.21
C ARG A 120 17.63 -3.48 5.50
N ASP A 121 18.56 -2.86 6.21
CA ASP A 121 19.22 -3.47 7.37
C ASP A 121 18.32 -3.44 8.62
N GLU A 122 17.59 -2.34 8.84
CA GLU A 122 16.82 -2.13 10.08
C GLU A 122 15.30 -2.14 9.85
N GLY A 123 14.86 -1.73 8.66
CA GLY A 123 13.43 -1.59 8.35
C GLY A 123 12.67 -2.91 8.43
N VAL A 124 13.28 -4.02 7.97
CA VAL A 124 12.62 -5.33 7.98
C VAL A 124 12.22 -5.75 9.40
N HIS A 125 13.09 -5.54 10.39
CA HIS A 125 12.80 -5.87 11.79
C HIS A 125 11.76 -4.94 12.42
N LYS A 126 11.81 -3.65 12.07
CA LYS A 126 10.82 -2.65 12.51
C LYS A 126 9.41 -2.99 12.00
N TYR A 127 9.29 -3.31 10.71
CA TYR A 127 8.00 -3.56 10.06
C TYR A 127 7.44 -4.96 10.32
N ALA A 128 8.30 -5.91 10.62
CA ALA A 128 7.92 -7.21 11.18
C ALA A 128 7.06 -7.05 12.44
N GLY A 129 7.52 -6.27 13.42
CA GLY A 129 6.80 -6.08 14.67
C GLY A 129 5.44 -5.39 14.50
N GLN A 130 5.36 -4.39 13.62
CA GLN A 130 4.13 -3.66 13.34
C GLN A 130 3.09 -4.52 12.59
N SER A 131 3.53 -5.26 11.58
CA SER A 131 2.67 -6.16 10.80
C SER A 131 2.08 -7.27 11.65
N GLN A 132 2.86 -7.80 12.60
CA GLN A 132 2.39 -8.82 13.53
C GLN A 132 1.31 -8.28 14.49
N LYS A 133 1.43 -7.03 14.93
CA LYS A 133 0.38 -6.35 15.73
C LYS A 133 -0.90 -6.16 14.92
N CYS A 134 -0.81 -5.73 13.66
CA CYS A 134 -1.97 -5.55 12.78
C CYS A 134 -2.71 -6.87 12.51
N LEU A 135 -1.99 -7.98 12.28
CA LEU A 135 -2.60 -9.30 12.12
C LEU A 135 -3.32 -9.78 13.37
N ARG A 136 -2.75 -9.54 14.56
CA ARG A 136 -3.38 -9.93 15.84
C ARG A 136 -4.69 -9.16 16.07
N LEU A 137 -4.74 -7.88 15.75
CA LEU A 137 -5.97 -7.07 15.85
C LEU A 137 -7.07 -7.59 14.91
N ASN A 138 -6.72 -7.97 13.68
CA ASN A 138 -7.65 -8.57 12.72
C ASN A 138 -8.12 -9.97 13.15
N ALA A 139 -7.27 -10.75 13.83
CA ALA A 139 -7.64 -12.07 14.36
C ALA A 139 -8.61 -11.98 15.54
N HIS A 140 -8.42 -11.03 16.46
CA HIS A 140 -9.36 -10.80 17.56
C HIS A 140 -10.73 -10.32 17.08
N GLN A 141 -10.80 -9.48 16.03
CA GLN A 141 -12.08 -9.06 15.45
C GLN A 141 -12.88 -10.21 14.82
N LYS A 142 -12.23 -11.27 14.33
CA LYS A 142 -12.92 -12.49 13.85
C LYS A 142 -13.55 -13.31 14.98
N GLN A 143 -13.09 -13.17 16.22
CA GLN A 143 -13.57 -13.94 17.37
C GLN A 143 -14.86 -13.40 17.99
N PHE A 144 -15.25 -12.16 17.67
CA PHE A 144 -16.47 -11.51 18.17
C PHE A 144 -17.63 -11.49 17.14
N HIS A 145 -17.49 -12.22 16.03
CA HIS A 145 -18.53 -12.34 14.98
C HIS A 145 -18.91 -13.81 14.69
N CYS A 146 -18.74 -14.70 15.67
CA CYS A 146 -19.34 -16.02 15.68
C CYS A 146 -20.55 -16.02 16.62
#